data_AF-A0A929VC16-F1
#
_entry.id   AF-A0A929VC16-F1
#
_cell.length_a   1.000
_cell.length_b   1.000
_cell.length_c   1.000
_cell.angle_alpha   90.00
_cell.angle_beta   90.00
_cell.angle_gamma   90.00
#
_symmetry.space_group_name_H-M   'P 1'
#
loop_
_entity.id
_entity.type
_entity.pdbx_description
1 polymer ?
#
loop_
_entity_poly.entity_id
_entity_poly.type
_entity_poly.pdbx_seq_one_letter_code
_entity_poly.pdbx_strand_id
1 'polypeptide(L)' 'MRKPAYRMLLLTMFTTLAIALNGCGSSSEQETISSKHQDSGDKADASSITVGILQDLDSLDPHLSQAAGTREVLFNV' A
#
# COMPACT_ATOMS: atom_id res chain seq x y z
N MET A 1 7.46 -9.00 45.68
CA MET A 1 6.92 -7.63 45.45
C MET A 1 7.13 -7.17 43.99
N ARG A 2 6.61 -7.89 42.98
CA ARG A 2 6.78 -7.53 41.54
C ARG A 2 5.53 -6.92 40.89
N LYS A 3 4.42 -6.84 41.63
CA LYS A 3 3.14 -6.28 41.17
C LYS A 3 3.24 -4.82 40.67
N PRO A 4 4.01 -3.90 41.28
CA PRO A 4 4.08 -2.52 40.78
C PRO A 4 4.92 -2.42 39.49
N ALA A 5 5.95 -3.27 39.34
CA ALA A 5 6.78 -3.29 38.13
C ALA A 5 6.00 -3.80 36.90
N TYR A 6 5.14 -4.81 37.08
CA TYR A 6 4.26 -5.28 36.02
C TYR A 6 3.22 -4.24 35.62
N ARG A 7 2.65 -3.52 36.59
CA ARG A 7 1.72 -2.40 36.33
C ARG A 7 2.41 -1.25 35.60
N MET A 8 3.64 -0.89 35.97
CA MET A 8 4.42 0.12 35.28
C MET A 8 4.78 -0.32 33.85
N LEU A 9 5.17 -1.58 33.65
CA LEU A 9 5.46 -2.14 32.32
C LEU A 9 4.23 -2.10 31.41
N LEU A 10 3.07 -2.51 31.92
CA LEU A 10 1.80 -2.48 31.18
C LEU A 10 1.42 -1.07 30.77
N LEU A 11 1.58 -0.09 31.66
CA LEU A 11 1.29 1.32 31.34
C LEU A 11 2.20 1.85 30.23
N THR A 12 3.50 1.52 30.24
CA THR A 12 4.42 1.95 29.17
C THR A 12 4.13 1.33 27.80
N MET A 13 3.62 0.10 27.76
CA MET A 13 3.18 -0.53 26.51
C MET A 13 1.93 0.14 25.94
N PHE A 14 0.96 0.49 26.79
CA PHE A 14 -0.24 1.18 26.32
C PHE A 14 0.02 2.60 25.84
N THR A 15 0.92 3.34 26.49
CA THR A 15 1.25 4.72 26.06
C THR A 15 1.98 4.76 24.73
N THR A 16 2.94 3.86 24.51
CA THR A 16 3.67 3.74 23.22
C THR A 16 2.74 3.34 22.08
N LEU A 17 1.79 2.43 22.33
CA LEU A 17 0.77 2.05 21.35
C LEU A 17 -0.17 3.21 21.02
N ALA A 18 -0.60 4.00 22.01
CA ALA A 18 -1.45 5.16 21.80
C ALA A 18 -0.75 6.26 20.99
N ILE A 19 0.55 6.51 21.21
CA ILE A 19 1.33 7.47 20.42
C ILE A 19 1.51 6.96 18.98
N ALA A 20 1.71 5.66 18.76
CA ALA A 20 1.79 5.09 17.42
C ALA A 20 0.46 5.19 16.65
N LEU A 21 -0.69 4.99 17.33
CA LEU A 21 -2.02 5.12 16.71
C LEU A 21 -2.41 6.58 16.42
N ASN A 22 -2.07 7.51 17.31
CA ASN A 22 -2.44 8.93 17.17
C ASN A 22 -1.34 9.76 16.47
N GLY A 23 -0.16 9.21 16.24
CA GLY A 23 1.00 9.88 15.66
C GLY A 23 1.03 9.95 14.12
N CYS A 24 0.09 9.28 13.43
CA CYS A 24 -0.09 9.43 11.98
C CYS A 24 -1.14 10.49 11.68
N GLY A 25 -0.85 11.72 12.10
CA GLY A 25 -1.67 12.91 11.87
C GLY A 25 -0.80 14.13 11.60
N SER A 26 0.29 13.94 10.85
CA SER A 26 1.09 15.03 10.32
C SER A 26 0.31 15.67 9.19
N SER A 27 -0.03 16.95 9.39
CA SER A 27 -0.49 17.88 8.37
C SER A 27 0.21 17.62 7.04
N SER A 28 -0.56 17.16 6.06
CA SER A 28 -0.16 17.29 4.67
C SER A 28 -0.34 18.76 4.32
N GLU A 29 0.74 19.54 4.45
CA GLU A 29 1.00 20.54 3.43
C GLU A 29 0.83 19.82 2.10
N GLN A 30 -0.02 20.39 1.25
CA GLN A 30 -0.36 19.84 -0.04
C GLN A 30 0.89 19.92 -0.94
N GLU A 31 1.81 18.98 -0.77
CA GLU A 31 2.72 18.60 -1.84
C GLU A 31 1.83 18.05 -2.95
N THR A 32 1.52 18.96 -3.87
CA THR A 32 1.08 18.61 -5.21
C THR A 32 2.19 17.75 -5.78
N ILE A 33 2.11 16.43 -5.61
CA ILE A 33 2.77 15.50 -6.52
C ILE A 33 2.05 15.71 -7.84
N SER A 34 2.51 16.73 -8.57
CA SER A 34 2.42 16.74 -10.02
C SER A 34 3.27 15.57 -10.44
N SER A 35 2.65 14.39 -10.49
CA SER A 35 3.06 13.33 -11.39
C SER A 35 3.03 13.97 -12.77
N LYS A 36 4.15 14.57 -13.14
CA LYS A 36 4.40 15.10 -14.47
C LYS A 36 4.48 13.88 -15.36
N HIS A 37 3.31 13.34 -15.72
CA HIS A 37 3.17 12.49 -16.87
C HIS A 37 3.57 13.39 -18.04
N GLN A 38 4.82 13.25 -18.49
CA GLN A 38 5.25 13.80 -19.77
C GLN A 38 4.50 12.99 -20.83
N ASP A 39 3.23 13.36 -21.05
CA ASP A 39 2.47 12.97 -22.22
C ASP A 39 3.05 13.78 -23.39
N SER A 40 4.15 13.27 -23.92
CA SER A 40 4.77 13.75 -25.15
C SER A 40 4.51 12.71 -26.22
N GLY A 41 3.26 12.60 -26.65
CA GLY A 41 2.84 11.67 -27.69
C GLY A 41 1.37 11.84 -27.99
N ASP A 42 0.99 11.55 -29.22
CA ASP A 42 -0.34 11.78 -29.78
C ASP A 42 -1.47 11.10 -28.95
N LYS A 43 -2.62 11.78 -28.81
CA LYS A 43 -3.75 11.41 -27.91
C LYS A 43 -4.37 10.03 -28.20
N ALA A 44 -3.97 9.34 -29.27
CA ALA A 44 -4.38 7.99 -29.57
C ALA A 44 -3.77 6.95 -28.60
N ASP A 45 -2.56 7.18 -28.10
CA ASP A 45 -1.86 6.26 -27.19
C ASP A 45 -2.21 6.45 -25.72
N ALA A 46 -2.91 7.53 -25.37
CA ALA A 46 -3.26 7.89 -23.99
C ALA A 46 -4.27 6.94 -23.30
N SER A 47 -4.91 6.04 -24.05
CA SER A 47 -5.80 4.99 -23.51
C SER A 47 -5.07 3.69 -23.17
N SER A 48 -3.78 3.61 -23.47
CA SER A 48 -2.96 2.42 -23.26
C SER A 48 -1.87 2.71 -22.23
N ILE A 49 -1.67 1.79 -21.30
CA ILE A 49 -0.61 1.87 -20.30
C ILE A 49 0.16 0.55 -20.30
N THR A 50 1.48 0.63 -20.40
CA THR A 50 2.35 -0.54 -20.25
C THR A 50 2.78 -0.67 -18.80
N VAL A 51 2.42 -1.81 -18.18
CA VAL A 51 2.78 -2.13 -16.80
C VAL A 51 3.68 -3.38 -16.82
N GLY A 52 4.78 -3.34 -16.08
CA GLY A 52 5.68 -4.48 -15.94
C GLY A 52 5.30 -5.36 -14.74
N ILE A 53 5.16 -6.67 -14.97
CA ILE A 53 4.92 -7.66 -13.91
C ILE A 53 6.17 -8.54 -13.80
N LEU A 54 6.75 -8.63 -12.60
CA LEU A 54 8.04 -9.31 -12.40
C LEU A 54 7.94 -10.85 -12.45
N GLN A 55 6.76 -11.42 -12.21
CA GLN A 55 6.51 -12.87 -12.26
C GLN A 55 5.71 -13.21 -13.51
N ASP A 56 5.97 -14.39 -14.10
CA ASP A 56 5.11 -14.95 -15.13
C ASP A 56 3.68 -15.15 -14.61
N LEU A 57 2.71 -15.13 -15.52
CA LEU A 57 1.32 -15.43 -15.19
C LEU A 57 1.16 -16.93 -14.93
N ASP A 58 0.53 -17.29 -13.81
CA ASP A 58 0.28 -18.67 -13.43
C ASP A 58 -0.96 -19.25 -14.14
N SER A 59 -2.17 -18.79 -13.80
CA SER A 59 -3.43 -19.23 -14.42
C SER A 59 -4.44 -18.09 -14.48
N LEU A 60 -5.05 -17.91 -15.66
CA LEU A 60 -6.13 -16.95 -15.87
C LEU A 60 -7.52 -17.51 -15.53
N ASP A 61 -7.59 -18.72 -14.97
CA ASP A 61 -8.81 -19.23 -14.32
C ASP A 61 -8.91 -18.64 -12.90
N PRO A 62 -9.97 -17.88 -12.56
CA PRO A 62 -10.15 -17.29 -11.24
C PRO A 62 -10.02 -18.28 -10.08
N HIS A 63 -10.44 -19.53 -10.27
CA HIS A 63 -10.38 -20.56 -9.23
C HIS A 63 -8.99 -21.17 -9.05
N LEU A 64 -8.10 -20.97 -10.03
CA LEU A 64 -6.75 -21.51 -10.04
C LEU A 64 -5.67 -20.43 -9.86
N SER A 65 -6.01 -19.15 -10.01
CA SER A 65 -5.07 -18.02 -9.85
C SER A 65 -4.58 -17.86 -8.40
N GLN A 66 -3.27 -17.97 -8.20
CA GLN A 66 -2.62 -17.82 -6.89
C GLN A 66 -1.61 -16.66 -6.83
N ALA A 67 -0.89 -16.41 -7.91
CA ALA A 67 0.11 -15.35 -7.98
C ALA A 67 -0.57 -13.97 -7.89
N ALA A 68 0.05 -13.06 -7.13
CA ALA A 68 -0.47 -11.72 -6.93
C ALA A 68 -0.57 -10.93 -8.25
N GLY A 69 0.44 -11.05 -9.13
CA GLY A 69 0.43 -10.37 -10.43
C GLY A 69 -0.70 -10.83 -11.35
N THR A 70 -1.01 -12.13 -11.37
CA THR A 70 -2.13 -12.65 -12.17
C THR A 70 -3.49 -12.21 -11.64
N ARG A 71 -3.66 -12.12 -10.31
CA ARG A 71 -4.90 -11.61 -9.69
C ARG A 71 -5.13 -10.14 -9.95
N GLU A 72 -4.07 -9.35 -10.01
CA GLU A 72 -4.15 -7.93 -10.38
C GLU A 72 -4.63 -7.74 -11.82
N VAL A 73 -4.15 -8.57 -12.76
CA VAL A 73 -4.66 -8.57 -14.14
C VAL A 73 -6.13 -8.98 -14.16
N LEU A 74 -6.50 -10.07 -13.49
CA LEU A 74 -7.86 -10.60 -13.49
C LEU A 74 -8.88 -9.66 -12.83
N PHE A 75 -8.45 -8.75 -11.97
CA PHE A 75 -9.31 -7.70 -11.40
C PHE A 75 -9.79 -6.69 -12.45
N ASN A 76 -9.01 -6.47 -13.51
CA ASN A 76 -9.30 -5.48 -14.55
C ASN A 76 -9.90 -6.08 -15.84
N VAL A 77 -10.05 -7.40 -15.90
CA VAL A 77 -10.71 -8.13 -17.00
C VAL A 77 -12.21 -8.21 -16.75
#